data_AF-A0A4R5Y932-F1
#
_entry.id   AF-A0A4R5Y932-F1
#
_cell.length_a   1.000
_cell.length_b   1.000
_cell.length_c   1.000
_cell.angle_alpha   90.00
_cell.angle_beta   90.00
_cell.angle_gamma   90.00
#
_symmetry.space_group_name_H-M   'P 1'
#
loop_
_entity.id
_entity.type
_entity.pdbx_description
1 polymer ?
#
loop_
_entity_poly.entity_id
_entity_poly.type
_entity_poly.pdbx_seq_one_letter_code
_entity_poly.pdbx_strand_id
1 'polypeptide(L)' 'MPREPEALLALTDRLAERFPEHQRSIIEQVVAEEHALFDDGPIRDYVPVLVERAAKLRLSHPGPPLGSRENQNA' A
#
# COMPACT_ATOMS: atom_id res chain seq x y z
N MET A 1 7.73 19.27 0.85
CA MET A 1 7.09 17.95 0.81
C MET A 1 7.34 17.27 2.15
N PRO A 2 6.34 16.63 2.79
CA PRO A 2 6.59 15.75 3.95
C PRO A 2 7.57 14.65 3.54
N ARG A 3 8.37 14.11 4.47
CA ARG A 3 9.24 12.97 4.16
C ARG A 3 8.36 11.74 3.97
N GLU A 4 8.90 10.75 3.27
CA GLU A 4 8.21 9.52 2.89
C GLU A 4 7.42 8.86 4.04
N PRO A 5 7.95 8.70 5.27
CA PRO A 5 7.18 8.09 6.36
C PRO A 5 5.94 8.93 6.77
N GLU A 6 6.07 10.26 6.81
CA GLU A 6 4.95 11.13 7.15
C GLU A 6 3.91 11.17 6.01
N ALA A 7 4.36 11.07 4.76
CA ALA A 7 3.49 10.97 3.59
C ALA A 7 2.68 9.66 3.60
N LEU A 8 3.28 8.55 4.03
CA LEU A 8 2.61 7.25 4.13
C LEU A 8 1.59 7.21 5.27
N LEU A 9 1.89 7.81 6.43
CA LEU A 9 0.91 7.92 7.52
C LEU A 9 -0.33 8.72 7.08
N ALA A 10 -0.11 9.89 6.50
CA ALA A 10 -1.20 10.71 5.98
C ALA A 10 -1.96 10.01 4.84
N LEU A 11 -1.29 9.18 4.05
CA LEU A 11 -1.92 8.35 3.03
C LEU A 11 -2.86 7.31 3.66
N THR A 12 -2.39 6.58 4.67
CA THR A 12 -3.19 5.59 5.40
C THR A 12 -4.46 6.21 5.97
N ASP A 13 -4.38 7.40 6.58
CA ASP A 13 -5.55 8.10 7.11
C ASP A 13 -6.56 8.43 5.99
N ARG A 14 -6.09 8.97 4.85
CA ARG A 14 -6.96 9.25 3.68
C ARG A 14 -7.60 7.99 3.11
N LEU A 15 -6.89 6.87 3.09
CA LEU A 15 -7.43 5.60 2.62
C LEU A 15 -8.48 5.04 3.59
N ALA A 16 -8.27 5.19 4.91
CA ALA A 16 -9.25 4.79 5.92
C ALA A 16 -10.55 5.59 5.82
N GLU A 17 -10.47 6.89 5.53
CA GLU A 17 -11.65 7.71 5.25
C GLU A 17 -12.35 7.30 3.94
N ARG A 18 -11.58 6.87 2.93
CA ARG A 18 -12.08 6.53 1.59
C ARG A 18 -12.73 5.15 1.51
N PHE A 19 -12.24 4.20 2.30
CA PHE A 19 -12.66 2.79 2.30
C PHE A 19 -13.14 2.37 3.71
N PRO A 20 -14.21 2.99 4.24
CA PRO A 20 -14.69 2.75 5.61
C PRO A 20 -15.17 1.30 5.86
N GLU A 21 -15.44 0.54 4.80
CA GLU A 21 -15.79 -0.88 4.86
C GLU A 21 -14.60 -1.80 5.18
N HIS A 22 -13.36 -1.29 5.06
CA HIS A 22 -12.15 -2.00 5.42
C HIS A 22 -11.68 -1.58 6.82
N GLN A 23 -11.24 -2.54 7.63
CA GLN A 23 -10.60 -2.24 8.90
C GLN A 23 -9.28 -1.47 8.67
N ARG A 24 -8.98 -0.48 9.52
CA ARG A 24 -7.75 0.32 9.43
C ARG A 24 -6.48 -0.55 9.37
N SER A 25 -6.43 -1.65 10.11
CA SER A 25 -5.31 -2.60 10.08
C SER A 25 -5.09 -3.25 8.71
N ILE A 26 -6.16 -3.53 7.96
CA ILE A 26 -6.07 -4.04 6.58
C ILE A 26 -5.49 -2.97 5.65
N ILE A 27 -5.90 -1.72 5.82
CA ILE A 27 -5.40 -0.59 5.04
C ILE A 27 -3.91 -0.37 5.33
N GLU A 28 -3.51 -0.37 6.60
CA GLU A 28 -2.11 -0.29 7.03
C GLU A 28 -1.27 -1.42 6.42
N GLN A 29 -1.76 -2.66 6.46
CA GLN A 29 -1.10 -3.80 5.86
C GLN A 29 -0.93 -3.63 4.34
N VAL A 30 -1.99 -3.23 3.62
CA VAL A 30 -1.92 -3.00 2.16
C VAL A 30 -0.91 -1.89 1.83
N VAL A 31 -0.93 -0.77 2.55
CA VAL A 31 0.03 0.32 2.34
C VAL A 31 1.47 -0.16 2.56
N ALA A 32 1.72 -0.92 3.63
CA ALA A 32 3.04 -1.47 3.93
C ALA A 32 3.52 -2.47 2.86
N GLU A 33 2.65 -3.37 2.41
CA GLU A 33 2.97 -4.34 1.35
C GLU A 33 3.30 -3.66 0.03
N GLU A 34 2.50 -2.67 -0.41
CA GLU A 34 2.77 -1.94 -1.65
C GLU A 34 4.00 -1.02 -1.51
N HIS A 35 4.29 -0.52 -0.32
CA HIS A 35 5.47 0.30 -0.04
C HIS A 35 6.78 -0.50 -0.13
N ALA A 36 6.80 -1.71 0.43
CA ALA A 36 7.96 -2.60 0.43
C ALA A 36 8.45 -2.96 -0.99
N LEU A 37 7.57 -2.91 -1.99
CA LEU A 37 7.94 -3.12 -3.41
C LEU A 37 8.93 -2.08 -3.95
N PHE A 38 9.10 -0.96 -3.26
CA PHE A 38 9.98 0.13 -3.66
C PHE A 38 11.25 0.25 -2.80
N ASP A 39 11.48 -0.69 -1.86
CA ASP A 39 12.55 -0.57 -0.88
C ASP A 39 13.96 -0.51 -1.48
N ASP A 40 14.18 -1.15 -2.63
CA ASP A 40 15.47 -1.18 -3.33
C ASP A 40 15.67 -0.02 -4.34
N GLY A 41 14.70 0.88 -4.47
CA GLY A 41 14.72 1.96 -5.46
C GLY A 41 15.51 3.20 -5.01
N PRO A 42 16.40 3.78 -5.84
CA PRO A 42 17.17 4.98 -5.50
C PRO A 42 16.35 6.29 -5.54
N ILE A 43 15.15 6.28 -6.11
CA ILE A 43 14.26 7.44 -6.22
C ILE A 43 13.02 7.19 -5.35
N ARG A 44 12.87 7.98 -4.29
CA ARG A 44 11.80 7.81 -3.29
C ARG A 44 10.69 8.85 -3.35
N ASP A 45 10.91 9.97 -4.04
CA ASP A 45 9.97 11.10 -4.07
C ASP A 45 8.58 10.76 -4.62
N TYR A 46 8.51 9.74 -5.50
CA TYR A 46 7.26 9.30 -6.13
C TYR A 46 6.62 8.09 -5.45
N VAL A 47 7.31 7.46 -4.50
CA VAL A 47 6.84 6.25 -3.82
C VAL A 47 5.46 6.44 -3.19
N PRO A 48 5.17 7.53 -2.45
CA PRO A 48 3.84 7.71 -1.86
C PRO A 48 2.70 7.72 -2.89
N VAL A 49 2.92 8.30 -4.08
CA VAL A 49 1.90 8.36 -5.14
C VAL A 49 1.67 6.99 -5.77
N LEU A 50 2.74 6.20 -5.96
CA LEU A 50 2.65 4.85 -6.50
C LEU A 50 1.93 3.91 -5.52
N VAL A 51 2.30 3.96 -4.24
CA VAL A 51 1.64 3.21 -3.16
C VAL A 51 0.17 3.57 -3.08
N GLU A 52 -0.19 4.86 -3.10
CA GLU A 52 -1.59 5.30 -3.06
C GLU A 52 -2.42 4.70 -4.20
N ARG A 53 -1.88 4.70 -5.43
CA ARG A 53 -2.58 4.15 -6.59
C ARG A 53 -2.75 2.64 -6.48
N ALA A 54 -1.72 1.91 -6.06
CA ALA A 54 -1.78 0.46 -5.92
C ALA A 54 -2.73 0.03 -4.79
N ALA A 55 -2.64 0.68 -3.63
CA ALA A 55 -3.53 0.43 -2.50
C ALA A 55 -5.01 0.67 -2.87
N LYS A 56 -5.31 1.77 -3.58
CA LYS A 56 -6.67 2.04 -4.07
C LYS A 56 -7.21 0.93 -4.98
N LEU A 57 -6.38 0.42 -5.90
CA LEU A 57 -6.78 -0.67 -6.79
C LEU A 57 -7.09 -1.94 -5.98
N ARG A 58 -6.23 -2.28 -5.02
CA ARG A 58 -6.34 -3.49 -4.20
C ARG A 58 -7.53 -3.45 -3.22
N LEU A 59 -7.82 -2.29 -2.64
CA LEU A 59 -8.99 -2.10 -1.77
C LEU A 59 -10.30 -2.04 -2.57
N SER A 60 -10.28 -1.52 -3.81
CA SER A 60 -11.48 -1.44 -4.67
C SER A 60 -11.84 -2.76 -5.34
N HIS A 61 -10.88 -3.68 -5.50
CA HIS A 61 -11.09 -5.02 -5.99
C HIS A 61 -10.38 -5.97 -5.03
N PRO A 62 -11.08 -6.54 -4.03
CA PRO A 62 -10.52 -7.54 -3.14
C PRO A 62 -10.23 -8.82 -3.92
N GLY A 63 -9.16 -8.79 -4.71
CA GLY A 63 -8.52 -9.96 -5.30
C GLY A 63 -7.70 -10.68 -4.22
N PRO A 64 -7.32 -11.95 -4.46
CA PRO A 64 -6.52 -12.69 -3.50
C PRO A 64 -5.21 -11.93 -3.19
N PRO A 65 -4.75 -11.95 -1.93
CA PRO A 65 -3.54 -11.23 -1.53
C PRO A 65 -2.35 -11.63 -2.42
N LEU A 66 -1.58 -10.64 -2.88
CA LEU A 66 -0.45 -10.84 -3.79
C LEU A 66 0.73 -11.61 -3.17
N GLY A 67 0.64 -12.00 -1.89
CA GLY A 67 1.60 -12.85 -1.19
C GLY A 67 1.45 -14.37 -1.43
N SER A 68 0.55 -14.83 -2.30
CA SER A 68 0.35 -16.27 -2.58
C SER A 68 0.99 -16.76 -3.91
N ARG A 69 1.82 -15.94 -4.56
CA ARG A 69 2.52 -16.33 -5.81
C ARG A 69 3.90 -16.96 -5.59
N GLU A 70 4.33 -17.10 -4.35
CA GLU A 70 5.63 -17.71 -3.98
C GLU A 70 5.38 -18.95 -3.11
N ASN A 71 5.06 -20.09 -3.76
CA ASN A 71 5.24 -21.49 -3.28
C ASN A 71 4.27 -22.47 -3.98
N GLN A 72 4.34 -22.56 -5.31
CA GLN A 72 3.70 -23.63 -6.09
C GLN A 72 4.68 -24.33 -7.04
N ASN A 73 5.99 -24.25 -6.75
CA ASN A 73 7.00 -24.92 -7.56
C ASN A 73 8.12 -25.54 -6.72
N ALA A 74 7.73 -26.34 -5.71
CA ALA A 74 8.58 -27.30 -5.04
C ALA A 74 7.80 -28.60 -4.80
#